data_AF-A0A7W0M4T4-F1
#
_entry.id   AF-A0A7W0M4T4-F1
#
_cell.length_a   1.000
_cell.length_b   1.000
_cell.length_c   1.000
_cell.angle_alpha   90.00
_cell.angle_beta   90.00
_cell.angle_gamma   90.00
#
_symmetry.space_group_name_H-M   'P 1'
#
loop_
_entity.id
_entity.type
_entity.pdbx_description
1 polymer ?
#
loop_
_entity_poly.entity_id
_entity_poly.type
_entity_poly.pdbx_seq_one_letter_code
_entity_poly.pdbx_strand_id
1 'polypeptide(L)'
;LARRALAQELRQRGVDDEVARAALDRIDPEHEVDLARSLVRQKLRSTRGLERQARVRRLAAMLARRGYPPGIAIRVVREEIATDGEDAGDFVLD
;
A
#
# COMPACT_ATOMS: atom_id res chain seq x y z
N LEU A 1 4.04 0.01 7.52
CA LEU A 1 3.26 1.24 7.76
C LEU A 1 3.92 2.35 6.95
N ALA A 2 3.17 3.36 6.51
CA ALA A 2 3.74 4.55 5.91
C ALA A 2 4.19 5.53 6.99
N ARG A 3 5.00 6.52 6.59
CA ARG A 3 5.59 7.56 7.43
C ARG A 3 4.60 8.21 8.38
N ARG A 4 3.41 8.57 7.92
CA ARG A 4 2.38 9.20 8.75
C ARG A 4 1.90 8.29 9.89
N ALA A 5 1.67 7.01 9.60
CA ALA A 5 1.25 6.05 10.63
C ALA A 5 2.40 5.74 11.61
N LEU A 6 3.64 5.66 11.11
CA LEU A 6 4.82 5.51 11.96
C LEU A 6 4.99 6.71 12.91
N ALA A 7 4.84 7.94 12.42
CA ALA A 7 4.90 9.14 13.26
C ALA A 7 3.81 9.13 14.34
N GLN A 8 2.61 8.64 14.02
CA GLN A 8 1.53 8.50 15.00
C GLN A 8 1.83 7.42 16.05
N GLU A 9 2.44 6.30 15.64
CA GLU A 9 2.83 5.22 16.56
C GLU A 9 3.95 5.67 17.51
N LEU A 10 4.95 6.39 17.01
CA LEU A 10 6.04 6.94 17.81
C LEU A 10 5.52 7.94 18.86
N ARG A 11 4.62 8.84 18.48
CA ARG A 11 3.99 9.77 19.42
C ARG A 11 3.17 9.04 20.50
N GLN A 12 2.41 8.01 20.12
CA GLN A 12 1.68 7.18 21.09
C GLN A 12 2.61 6.47 22.09
N ARG A 13 3.87 6.25 21.72
CA ARG A 13 4.91 5.69 22.58
C ARG A 13 5.71 6.75 23.36
N GLY A 14 5.30 8.01 23.30
CA GLY A 14 5.95 9.11 24.02
C GLY A 14 7.22 9.66 23.36
N VAL A 15 7.47 9.33 22.08
CA VAL A 15 8.57 9.95 21.33
C VAL A 15 8.16 11.35 20.91
N ASP A 16 9.05 12.31 21.15
CA ASP A 16 8.89 13.71 20.75
C ASP A 16 8.66 13.85 19.23
N ASP A 17 7.84 14.83 18.82
CA ASP A 17 7.42 14.99 17.42
C ASP A 17 8.58 15.37 16.49
N GLU A 18 9.49 16.24 16.95
CA GLU A 18 10.66 16.64 16.15
C GLU A 18 11.63 15.46 15.99
N VAL A 19 11.82 14.67 17.06
CA VAL A 19 12.64 13.45 17.01
C VAL A 19 12.02 12.41 16.07
N ALA A 20 10.71 12.19 16.15
CA ALA A 20 9.99 11.27 15.26
C ALA A 20 10.09 11.71 13.80
N ARG A 21 9.91 13.00 13.53
CA ARG A 21 10.00 13.58 12.19
C ARG A 21 11.42 13.44 11.62
N ALA A 22 12.45 13.85 12.36
CA ALA A 22 13.84 13.72 11.93
C ALA A 22 14.22 12.25 11.65
N ALA A 23 13.79 11.31 12.51
CA ALA A 23 14.06 9.90 12.31
C ALA A 23 13.44 9.37 11.01
N LEU A 24 12.20 9.78 10.73
CA LEU A 24 11.43 9.35 9.57
C LEU A 24 11.80 10.09 8.28
N ASP A 25 12.42 11.28 8.33
CA ASP A 25 12.76 12.07 7.12
C ASP A 25 13.86 11.38 6.31
N ARG A 26 14.54 10.42 6.92
CA ARG A 26 15.52 9.52 6.27
C ARG A 26 14.86 8.42 5.43
N ILE A 27 13.54 8.27 5.48
CA ILE A 27 12.81 7.30 4.66
C ILE A 27 12.56 7.93 3.29
N ASP A 28 13.13 7.30 2.26
CA ASP A 28 12.91 7.67 0.87
C ASP A 28 11.43 7.51 0.46
N PRO A 29 10.78 8.55 -0.10
CA PRO A 29 9.43 8.45 -0.66
C PRO A 29 9.27 7.33 -1.71
N GLU A 30 10.31 7.02 -2.49
CA GLU A 30 10.26 5.94 -3.50
C GLU A 30 10.13 4.57 -2.82
N HIS A 31 10.85 4.36 -1.71
CA HIS A 31 10.71 3.15 -0.90
C HIS A 31 9.29 2.99 -0.34
N GLU A 32 8.57 4.07 -0.03
CA GLU A 32 7.18 3.96 0.42
C GLU A 32 6.27 3.37 -0.66
N VAL A 33 6.48 3.76 -1.92
CA VAL A 33 5.71 3.24 -3.06
C VAL A 33 5.98 1.74 -3.24
N ASP A 34 7.23 1.31 -3.16
CA ASP A 34 7.60 -0.11 -3.31
C ASP A 34 7.07 -0.99 -2.18
N LEU A 35 7.07 -0.46 -0.95
CA LEU A 35 6.42 -1.11 0.19
C LEU A 35 4.90 -1.22 -0.04
N ALA A 36 4.25 -0.16 -0.54
CA ALA A 36 2.83 -0.20 -0.87
C ALA A 36 2.52 -1.27 -1.92
N ARG A 37 3.32 -1.35 -2.99
CA ARG A 37 3.19 -2.37 -4.05
C ARG A 37 3.31 -3.78 -3.48
N SER A 38 4.34 -4.03 -2.68
CA SER A 38 4.59 -5.34 -2.06
C SER A 38 3.42 -5.80 -1.19
N LEU A 39 2.84 -4.87 -0.42
CA LEU A 39 1.67 -5.14 0.40
C LEU A 39 0.42 -5.44 -0.44
N VAL A 40 0.24 -4.75 -1.55
CA VAL A 40 -0.87 -5.02 -2.48
C VAL A 40 -0.69 -6.40 -3.11
N ARG A 41 0.48 -6.71 -3.68
CA ARG A 41 0.78 -8.02 -4.28
C ARG A 41 0.50 -9.18 -3.35
N GLN A 42 0.97 -9.08 -2.10
CA GLN A 42 0.71 -10.09 -1.07
C GLN A 42 -0.79 -10.33 -0.85
N LYS A 43 -1.62 -9.28 -0.98
CA LYS A 43 -3.06 -9.34 -0.71
C LYS A 43 -3.90 -9.66 -1.95
N LEU A 44 -3.39 -9.51 -3.18
CA LEU A 44 -4.13 -9.72 -4.42
C LEU A 44 -4.81 -11.09 -4.48
N ARG A 45 -4.09 -12.16 -4.12
CA ARG A 45 -4.61 -13.54 -4.09
C ARG A 45 -5.87 -13.68 -3.24
N SER A 46 -5.91 -13.02 -2.08
CA SER A 46 -7.05 -13.05 -1.16
C SER A 46 -8.26 -12.22 -1.61
N THR A 47 -8.12 -11.51 -2.74
CA THR A 47 -9.19 -10.70 -3.35
C THR A 47 -9.70 -11.29 -4.67
N ARG A 48 -9.18 -12.46 -5.08
CA ARG A 48 -9.69 -13.19 -6.25
C ARG A 48 -11.16 -13.59 -5.99
N GLY A 49 -11.97 -13.56 -7.05
CA GLY A 49 -13.42 -13.77 -6.97
C GLY A 49 -14.24 -12.54 -6.56
N LEU A 50 -13.60 -11.42 -6.22
CA LEU A 50 -14.29 -10.13 -6.06
C LEU A 50 -14.28 -9.35 -7.37
N GLU A 51 -15.38 -8.63 -7.62
CA GLU A 51 -15.46 -7.63 -8.67
C GLU A 51 -14.31 -6.62 -8.60
N ARG A 52 -13.80 -6.20 -9.76
CA ARG A 52 -12.61 -5.32 -9.86
C ARG A 52 -12.70 -4.09 -8.97
N GLN A 53 -13.86 -3.42 -8.97
CA GLN A 53 -14.08 -2.22 -8.15
C GLN A 53 -14.08 -2.53 -6.65
N ALA A 54 -14.57 -3.71 -6.24
CA ALA A 54 -14.51 -4.16 -4.85
C ALA A 54 -13.07 -4.49 -4.43
N ARG A 55 -12.25 -5.08 -5.31
CA ARG A 55 -10.81 -5.28 -5.09
C ARG A 55 -10.10 -3.94 -4.84
N VAL A 56 -10.34 -2.95 -5.70
CA VAL A 56 -9.76 -1.59 -5.56
C VAL A 56 -10.12 -0.98 -4.20
N ARG A 57 -11.42 -0.95 -3.84
CA ARG A 57 -11.87 -0.38 -2.56
C ARG A 57 -11.21 -1.08 -1.37
N ARG A 58 -11.14 -2.41 -1.39
CA ARG A 58 -10.61 -3.20 -0.27
C ARG A 58 -9.12 -2.97 -0.06
N LEU A 59 -8.34 -2.95 -1.14
CA LEU A 59 -6.89 -2.78 -1.09
C LEU A 59 -6.50 -1.32 -0.80
N ALA A 60 -7.21 -0.35 -1.39
CA ALA A 60 -7.02 1.06 -1.06
C ALA A 60 -7.32 1.34 0.43
N ALA A 61 -8.40 0.78 0.97
CA ALA A 61 -8.72 0.91 2.39
C ALA A 61 -7.66 0.25 3.30
N MET A 62 -7.07 -0.87 2.88
CA MET A 62 -5.95 -1.49 3.58
C MET A 62 -4.73 -0.56 3.66
N LEU A 63 -4.36 0.07 2.54
CA LEU A 63 -3.24 1.02 2.50
C LEU A 63 -3.55 2.29 3.30
N ALA A 64 -4.76 2.82 3.22
CA ALA A 64 -5.18 3.99 4.01
C ALA A 64 -5.03 3.74 5.52
N ARG A 65 -5.46 2.57 6.02
CA ARG A 65 -5.26 2.19 7.44
C ARG A 65 -3.79 2.04 7.83
N ARG A 66 -2.91 1.81 6.85
CA ARG A 66 -1.45 1.76 7.06
C ARG A 66 -0.80 3.14 6.91
N GLY A 67 -1.57 4.20 6.69
CA GLY A 67 -1.11 5.59 6.62
C GLY A 67 -0.67 6.06 5.24
N TYR A 68 -0.85 5.26 4.18
CA TYR A 68 -0.44 5.66 2.84
C TYR A 68 -1.34 6.78 2.31
N PRO A 69 -0.78 7.81 1.63
CA PRO A 69 -1.56 8.87 1.01
C PRO A 69 -2.58 8.31 0.00
N PRO A 70 -3.80 8.89 -0.09
CA PRO A 70 -4.85 8.40 -1.00
C PRO A 70 -4.39 8.30 -2.46
N GLY A 71 -3.59 9.26 -2.94
CA GLY A 71 -3.04 9.25 -4.30
C GLY A 71 -2.14 8.03 -4.56
N ILE A 72 -1.19 7.74 -3.66
CA ILE A 72 -0.33 6.55 -3.75
C ILE A 72 -1.17 5.27 -3.65
N ALA A 73 -2.08 5.21 -2.67
CA ALA A 73 -2.90 4.03 -2.42
C ALA A 73 -3.75 3.64 -3.63
N ILE A 74 -4.46 4.59 -4.24
CA ILE A 74 -5.32 4.32 -5.40
C ILE A 74 -4.48 3.96 -6.63
N ARG A 75 -3.40 4.71 -6.87
CA ARG A 75 -2.51 4.50 -8.03
C ARG A 75 -1.91 3.09 -8.01
N VAL A 76 -1.19 2.75 -6.94
CA VAL A 76 -0.54 1.44 -6.77
C VAL A 76 -1.56 0.31 -6.88
N VAL A 77 -2.72 0.42 -6.23
CA VAL A 77 -3.75 -0.62 -6.28
C VAL A 77 -4.28 -0.85 -7.70
N ARG A 78 -4.51 0.22 -8.47
CA ARG A 78 -5.00 0.09 -9.85
C ARG A 78 -3.97 -0.53 -10.76
N GLU A 79 -2.70 -0.13 -10.64
CA GLU A 79 -1.58 -0.68 -11.40
C GLU A 79 -1.44 -2.18 -11.13
N GLU A 80 -1.34 -2.61 -9.87
CA GLU A 80 -1.13 -4.03 -9.56
C GLU A 80 -2.37 -4.91 -9.86
N ILE A 81 -3.59 -4.36 -9.83
CA ILE A 81 -4.79 -5.09 -10.30
C ILE A 81 -4.79 -5.27 -11.82
N ALA A 82 -4.26 -4.28 -12.57
CA ALA A 82 -4.14 -4.42 -14.01
C ALA A 82 -3.11 -5.52 -14.35
N THR A 83 -1.93 -5.47 -13.73
CA THR A 83 -0.88 -6.49 -13.90
C THR A 83 -1.35 -7.90 -13.51
N ASP A 84 -2.01 -8.10 -12.37
CA ASP A 84 -2.54 -9.43 -11.98
C ASP A 84 -3.64 -9.95 -12.92
N GLY A 85 -4.32 -9.07 -13.66
CA GLY A 85 -5.28 -9.45 -14.71
C GLY A 85 -4.62 -9.83 -16.03
N GLU A 86 -3.53 -9.15 -16.40
CA GLU A 86 -2.68 -9.48 -17.56
C GLU A 86 -1.98 -10.82 -17.35
N ASP A 87 -1.35 -11.02 -16.19
CA ASP A 87 -0.74 -12.30 -15.82
C ASP A 87 -1.76 -13.45 -15.89
N ALA A 88 -2.97 -13.25 -15.35
CA ALA A 88 -4.02 -14.27 -15.39
C ALA A 88 -4.54 -14.58 -16.81
N GLY A 89 -4.38 -13.67 -17.77
CA GLY A 89 -4.72 -13.89 -19.18
C GLY A 89 -3.64 -14.67 -19.93
N ASP A 90 -2.35 -14.42 -19.62
CA ASP A 90 -1.22 -15.10 -20.25
C ASP A 90 -1.06 -16.57 -19.81
N PHE A 91 -1.57 -16.96 -18.63
CA PHE A 91 -1.57 -18.35 -18.16
C PHE A 91 -2.67 -19.25 -18.77
N VAL A 92 -3.50 -18.77 -19.71
CA VAL A 92 -4.62 -19.55 -20.31
C VAL A 92 -4.29 -20.09 -21.72
N LEU A 93 -3.03 -20.04 -22.15
CA LEU A 93 -2.57 -20.68 -23.40
C LEU A 93 -1.68 -21.90 -23.10
N ASP A 94 -2.33 -23.06 -22.87
CA ASP A 94 -1.93 -24.40 -23.34
C ASP A 94 -2.97 -25.47 -22.94
#